data_AF-A0A975KPQ0-F1
#
_entry.id   AF-A0A975KPQ0-F1
#
_cell.length_a   1.000
_cell.length_b   1.000
_cell.length_c   1.000
_cell.angle_alpha   90.00
_cell.angle_beta   90.00
_cell.angle_gamma   90.00
#
_symmetry.space_group_name_H-M   'P 1'
#
loop_
_entity.id
_entity.type
_entity.pdbx_description
1 polymer ?
#
loop_
_entity_poly.entity_id
_entity_poly.type
_entity_poly.pdbx_seq_one_letter_code
_entity_poly.pdbx_strand_id
1 'polypeptide(L)'
;MKTFRLFFELTGNPTSSMLLKSFTQSKMSRLLIRPFATTYQINQDEMEYPLAQYKSLQDLFTRNLKVGARSIDSTPNTLISPVDGCISAVGKVYENHTFMIKNQSYSLTKIFGDIKKAATYKNGRFFILYLSPSHYHLGYSYFAIRTGVNFIPCK
;
A
#
# COMPACT_ATOMS: atom_id res chain seq x y z
N MET A 1 1.65 -22.27 7.51
CA MET A 1 2.40 -21.13 6.93
C MET A 1 2.35 -21.00 5.40
N LYS A 2 2.01 -22.04 4.61
CA LYS A 2 1.90 -21.94 3.13
C LYS A 2 0.47 -21.70 2.59
N THR A 3 -0.55 -21.86 3.43
CA THR A 3 -1.96 -21.89 2.99
C THR A 3 -2.53 -20.52 2.63
N PHE A 4 -2.22 -19.46 3.39
CA PHE A 4 -2.77 -18.12 3.11
C PHE A 4 -2.20 -17.45 1.85
N ARG A 5 -0.97 -17.78 1.45
CA ARG A 5 -0.34 -17.23 0.25
C ARG A 5 -1.03 -17.71 -1.03
N LEU A 6 -1.41 -18.99 -1.05
CA LEU A 6 -2.13 -19.62 -2.15
C LEU A 6 -3.54 -19.00 -2.35
N PHE A 7 -4.21 -18.62 -1.26
CA PHE A 7 -5.51 -17.96 -1.32
C PHE A 7 -5.47 -16.59 -2.01
N PHE A 8 -4.36 -15.86 -1.93
CA PHE A 8 -4.18 -14.56 -2.60
C PHE A 8 -3.73 -14.68 -4.07
N GLU A 9 -3.03 -15.76 -4.44
CA GLU A 9 -2.64 -16.01 -5.83
C GLU A 9 -3.84 -16.42 -6.72
N LEU A 10 -4.90 -16.96 -6.12
CA LEU A 10 -6.10 -17.42 -6.81
C LEU A 10 -7.20 -16.34 -6.98
N THR A 11 -7.00 -15.11 -6.51
CA THR A 11 -7.97 -14.01 -6.61
C THR A 11 -7.79 -13.16 -7.88
N GLY A 12 -7.63 -13.81 -9.03
CA GLY A 12 -7.59 -13.12 -10.33
C GLY A 12 -8.95 -12.83 -10.95
N ASN A 13 -10.04 -13.31 -10.34
CA ASN A 13 -11.40 -13.20 -10.89
C ASN A 13 -12.24 -12.16 -10.11
N PRO A 14 -13.05 -11.32 -10.77
CA PRO A 14 -13.81 -10.26 -10.10
C PRO A 14 -14.85 -10.79 -9.12
N THR A 15 -15.40 -11.99 -9.37
CA THR A 15 -16.37 -12.65 -8.50
C THR A 15 -15.77 -13.13 -7.19
N SER A 16 -14.56 -13.70 -7.20
CA SER A 16 -13.87 -14.13 -5.98
C SER A 16 -13.45 -12.93 -5.13
N SER A 17 -13.06 -11.82 -5.75
CA SER A 17 -12.79 -10.56 -5.05
C SER A 17 -14.04 -10.01 -4.34
N MET A 18 -15.21 -10.11 -4.97
CA MET A 18 -16.47 -9.63 -4.39
C MET A 18 -16.96 -10.49 -3.21
N LEU A 19 -16.84 -11.82 -3.34
CA LEU A 19 -17.15 -12.75 -2.26
C LEU A 19 -16.20 -12.57 -1.08
N LEU A 20 -14.89 -12.43 -1.34
CA LEU A 20 -13.90 -12.17 -0.30
C LEU A 20 -14.16 -10.83 0.40
N LYS A 21 -14.54 -9.78 -0.34
CA LYS A 21 -14.93 -8.50 0.23
C LYS A 21 -16.15 -8.64 1.16
N SER A 22 -17.20 -9.32 0.71
CA SER A 22 -18.39 -9.58 1.53
C SER A 22 -18.05 -10.36 2.80
N PHE A 23 -17.19 -11.37 2.69
CA PHE A 23 -16.74 -12.17 3.82
C PHE A 23 -15.90 -11.35 4.82
N THR A 24 -14.90 -10.60 4.34
CA THR A 24 -14.02 -9.77 5.18
C THR A 24 -14.74 -8.63 5.89
N GLN A 25 -15.87 -8.16 5.35
CA GLN A 25 -16.76 -7.18 5.99
C GLN A 25 -17.75 -7.80 6.98
N SER A 26 -17.95 -9.11 6.94
CA SER A 26 -18.89 -9.80 7.82
C SER A 26 -18.35 -9.92 9.26
N LYS A 27 -19.25 -10.02 10.25
CA LYS A 27 -18.88 -10.30 11.65
C LYS A 27 -18.25 -11.68 11.84
N MET A 28 -18.51 -12.64 10.93
CA MET A 28 -17.90 -13.97 10.97
C MET A 28 -16.38 -13.91 10.80
N SER A 29 -15.89 -12.92 10.05
CA SER A 29 -14.44 -12.69 9.88
C SER A 29 -13.74 -12.28 11.17
N ARG A 30 -14.47 -11.89 12.23
CA ARG A 30 -13.91 -11.52 13.53
C ARG A 30 -13.05 -12.62 14.15
N LEU A 31 -13.41 -13.89 13.93
CA LEU A 31 -12.63 -15.04 14.42
C LEU A 31 -11.24 -15.11 13.76
N LEU A 32 -11.09 -14.55 12.56
CA LEU A 32 -9.85 -14.54 11.81
C LEU A 32 -8.93 -13.35 12.14
N ILE A 33 -9.40 -12.36 12.91
CA ILE A 33 -8.63 -11.17 13.29
C ILE A 33 -7.33 -11.53 14.03
N ARG A 34 -7.43 -12.38 15.06
CA ARG A 34 -6.26 -12.82 15.85
C ARG A 34 -5.24 -13.61 15.04
N PRO A 35 -5.62 -14.67 14.29
CA PRO A 35 -4.65 -15.39 13.47
C PRO A 35 -4.10 -14.52 12.34
N PHE A 36 -4.88 -13.60 11.78
CA PHE A 36 -4.39 -12.64 10.78
C PHE A 36 -3.33 -11.71 11.36
N ALA A 37 -3.62 -11.06 12.49
CA ALA A 37 -2.68 -10.17 13.17
C ALA A 37 -1.38 -10.88 13.56
N THR A 38 -1.46 -12.13 14.00
CA THR A 38 -0.29 -12.95 14.35
C THR A 38 0.51 -13.35 13.11
N THR A 39 -0.16 -13.79 12.05
CA THR A 39 0.48 -14.27 10.81
C THR A 39 1.23 -13.14 10.10
N TYR A 40 0.63 -11.94 10.08
CA TYR A 40 1.21 -10.75 9.45
C TYR A 40 2.01 -9.88 10.43
N GLN A 41 2.20 -10.33 11.68
CA GLN A 41 2.95 -9.61 12.71
C GLN A 41 2.52 -8.13 12.82
N ILE A 42 1.22 -7.89 12.86
CA ILE A 42 0.67 -6.53 12.96
C ILE A 42 1.12 -5.93 14.29
N ASN A 43 1.75 -4.76 14.22
CA ASN A 43 2.13 -3.99 15.39
C ASN A 43 0.86 -3.45 16.08
N GLN A 44 0.54 -3.98 17.25
CA GLN A 44 -0.64 -3.58 18.03
C GLN A 44 -0.39 -2.33 18.87
N ASP A 45 0.87 -1.95 19.10
CA ASP A 45 1.23 -0.80 19.94
C ASP A 45 0.92 0.52 19.26
N GLU A 46 0.94 0.54 17.92
CA GLU A 46 0.60 1.71 17.10
C GLU A 46 -0.90 1.83 16.77
N MET A 47 -1.69 0.80 17.05
CA MET A 47 -3.12 0.76 16.69
C MET A 47 -3.95 1.62 17.65
N GLU A 48 -4.94 2.34 17.13
CA GLU A 48 -5.84 3.18 17.96
C GLU A 48 -6.60 2.33 19.01
N TYR A 49 -6.99 1.11 18.63
CA TYR A 49 -7.80 0.22 19.46
C TYR A 49 -7.18 -1.18 19.59
N PRO A 50 -7.46 -1.93 20.67
CA PRO A 50 -7.05 -3.32 20.80
C PRO A 50 -7.81 -4.23 19.82
N LEU A 51 -7.23 -5.37 19.45
CA LEU A 51 -7.81 -6.33 18.48
C LEU A 51 -9.26 -6.72 18.78
N ALA A 52 -9.65 -6.77 20.05
CA ALA A 52 -11.00 -7.13 20.48
C ALA A 52 -12.09 -6.12 20.06
N GLN A 53 -11.73 -4.89 19.70
CA GLN A 53 -12.70 -3.86 19.33
C GLN A 53 -13.07 -3.87 17.83
N TYR A 54 -12.23 -4.47 16.98
CA TYR A 54 -12.51 -4.59 15.55
C TYR A 54 -13.61 -5.64 15.27
N LYS A 55 -14.64 -5.27 14.50
CA LYS A 55 -15.82 -6.12 14.27
C LYS A 55 -15.66 -7.03 13.06
N SER A 56 -14.74 -6.72 12.16
CA SER A 56 -14.44 -7.47 10.95
C SER A 56 -12.95 -7.44 10.60
N LEU A 57 -12.50 -8.33 9.71
CA LEU A 57 -11.14 -8.28 9.14
C LEU A 57 -10.92 -7.00 8.34
N GLN A 58 -11.96 -6.53 7.63
CA GLN A 58 -11.88 -5.26 6.91
C GLN A 58 -11.62 -4.09 7.86
N ASP A 59 -12.27 -4.06 9.03
CA ASP A 59 -12.07 -3.01 10.03
C ASP A 59 -10.63 -3.00 10.54
N LEU A 60 -10.03 -4.19 10.74
CA LEU A 60 -8.62 -4.33 11.11
C LEU A 60 -7.69 -3.88 9.98
N PHE A 61 -8.07 -4.16 8.73
CA PHE A 61 -7.27 -3.81 7.56
C PHE A 61 -7.22 -2.29 7.33
N THR A 62 -8.32 -1.59 7.58
CA THR A 62 -8.42 -0.11 7.53
C THR A 62 -8.30 0.55 8.90
N ARG A 63 -7.71 -0.16 9.89
CA ARG A 63 -7.55 0.32 11.27
C ARG A 63 -6.85 1.68 11.33
N ASN A 64 -7.29 2.59 12.18
CA ASN A 64 -6.53 3.80 12.45
C ASN A 64 -5.30 3.53 13.33
N LEU A 65 -4.29 4.39 13.19
CA LEU A 65 -3.14 4.45 14.08
C LEU A 65 -3.36 5.50 15.17
N LYS A 66 -2.66 5.34 16.30
CA LYS A 66 -2.62 6.34 17.38
C LYS A 66 -2.09 7.67 16.86
N VAL A 67 -2.59 8.76 17.42
CA VAL A 67 -2.03 10.09 17.17
C VAL A 67 -0.56 10.10 17.56
N GLY A 68 0.30 10.59 16.67
CA GLY A 68 1.76 10.61 16.87
C GLY A 68 2.49 9.30 16.52
N ALA A 69 1.77 8.22 16.14
CA ALA A 69 2.41 6.98 15.69
C ALA A 69 3.28 7.15 14.43
N ARG A 70 3.02 8.21 13.65
CA ARG A 70 3.82 8.63 12.51
C ARG A 70 4.18 10.10 12.68
N SER A 71 5.45 10.37 12.90
CA SER A 71 5.98 11.74 12.93
C SER A 71 6.17 12.23 11.50
N ILE A 72 5.53 13.34 11.16
CA ILE A 72 5.69 13.99 9.85
C ILE A 72 6.86 14.95 9.97
N ASP A 73 7.91 14.71 9.18
CA ASP A 73 9.01 15.66 9.05
C ASP A 73 8.53 16.97 8.38
N SER A 74 8.84 18.11 8.99
CA SER A 74 8.44 19.42 8.46
C SER A 74 9.59 20.15 7.76
N THR A 75 10.72 19.48 7.55
CA THR A 75 11.87 20.09 6.87
C THR A 75 11.51 20.53 5.45
N PRO A 76 11.84 21.79 5.09
CA PRO A 76 11.66 22.26 3.72
C PRO A 76 12.43 21.39 2.73
N ASN A 77 11.84 21.16 1.55
CA ASN A 77 12.41 20.34 0.47
C ASN A 77 12.59 18.85 0.80
N THR A 78 11.90 18.34 1.82
CA THR A 78 11.83 16.91 2.14
C THR A 78 10.52 16.30 1.64
N LEU A 79 10.58 15.06 1.17
CA LEU A 79 9.43 14.27 0.77
C LEU A 79 9.32 13.05 1.68
N ILE A 80 8.15 12.90 2.31
CA ILE A 80 7.85 11.78 3.20
C ILE A 80 7.12 10.72 2.40
N SER A 81 7.41 9.45 2.70
CA SER A 81 6.65 8.33 2.14
C SER A 81 5.15 8.47 2.47
N PRO A 82 4.26 8.39 1.48
CA PRO A 82 2.82 8.52 1.70
C PRO A 82 2.19 7.29 2.38
N VAL A 83 2.95 6.20 2.48
CA VAL A 83 2.47 4.89 2.94
C VAL A 83 3.58 4.15 3.70
N ASP A 84 3.16 3.26 4.59
CA ASP A 84 4.04 2.31 5.25
C ASP A 84 4.32 1.16 4.28
N GLY A 85 5.58 1.04 3.84
CA GLY A 85 5.90 0.24 2.69
C GLY A 85 7.39 0.14 2.43
N CYS A 86 7.77 -0.90 1.70
CA CYS A 86 9.15 -1.04 1.24
C CYS A 86 9.30 -0.37 -0.13
N ILE A 87 10.43 0.28 -0.37
CA ILE A 87 10.78 0.72 -1.72
C ILE A 87 11.09 -0.53 -2.55
N SER A 88 10.25 -0.80 -3.53
CA SER A 88 10.43 -1.89 -4.49
C SER A 88 11.38 -1.47 -5.62
N ALA A 89 11.24 -0.24 -6.11
CA ALA A 89 12.14 0.31 -7.13
C ALA A 89 12.20 1.84 -7.05
N VAL A 90 13.36 2.40 -7.41
CA VAL A 90 13.58 3.84 -7.54
C VAL A 90 14.36 4.10 -8.82
N GLY A 91 14.04 5.17 -9.54
CA GLY A 91 14.74 5.48 -10.79
C GLY A 91 14.36 6.80 -11.42
N LYS A 92 14.99 7.07 -12.56
CA LYS A 92 14.62 8.17 -13.46
C LYS A 92 13.64 7.64 -14.51
N VAL A 93 12.70 8.50 -14.88
CA VAL A 93 11.72 8.22 -15.92
C VAL A 93 12.30 8.65 -17.27
N TYR A 94 12.58 7.67 -18.14
CA TYR A 94 13.03 7.91 -19.51
C TYR A 94 11.86 7.90 -20.51
N GLU A 95 12.10 8.42 -21.71
CA GLU A 95 11.17 8.29 -22.82
C GLU A 95 10.94 6.80 -23.13
N ASN A 96 9.67 6.38 -23.11
CA ASN A 96 9.25 4.97 -23.25
C ASN A 96 9.71 4.01 -22.14
N HIS A 97 10.04 4.53 -20.95
CA HIS A 97 10.38 3.67 -19.81
C HIS A 97 9.21 2.76 -19.42
N THR A 98 9.53 1.49 -19.15
CA THR A 98 8.59 0.47 -18.68
C THR A 98 8.91 0.08 -17.24
N PHE A 99 7.86 -0.06 -16.44
CA PHE A 99 7.92 -0.46 -15.05
C PHE A 99 7.57 -1.94 -14.95
N MET A 100 8.40 -2.71 -14.24
CA MET A 100 8.09 -4.08 -13.89
C MET A 100 7.39 -4.12 -12.54
N ILE A 101 6.10 -4.39 -12.54
CA ILE A 101 5.28 -4.49 -11.33
C ILE A 101 4.62 -5.87 -11.34
N LYS A 102 4.92 -6.70 -10.33
CA LYS A 102 4.37 -8.07 -10.21
C LYS A 102 4.55 -8.89 -11.50
N ASN A 103 5.76 -8.86 -12.09
CA ASN A 103 6.11 -9.51 -13.36
C ASN A 103 5.32 -9.04 -14.60
N GLN A 104 4.60 -7.92 -14.49
CA GLN A 104 3.92 -7.29 -15.61
C GLN A 104 4.60 -5.97 -15.97
N SER A 105 4.76 -5.74 -17.28
CA SER A 105 5.34 -4.51 -17.81
C SER A 105 4.26 -3.46 -18.03
N TYR A 106 4.49 -2.25 -17.49
CA TYR A 106 3.60 -1.11 -17.62
C TYR A 106 4.35 0.09 -18.18
N SER A 107 3.76 0.80 -19.14
CA SER A 107 4.24 2.12 -19.55
C SER A 107 3.59 3.23 -18.70
N LEU A 108 4.21 4.41 -18.65
CA LEU A 108 3.60 5.60 -18.05
C LEU A 108 2.21 5.89 -18.62
N THR A 109 2.05 5.78 -19.93
CA THR A 109 0.77 6.02 -20.63
C THR A 109 -0.31 5.05 -20.17
N LYS A 110 0.05 3.79 -19.92
CA LYS A 110 -0.88 2.78 -19.40
C LYS A 110 -1.24 3.02 -17.94
N ILE A 111 -0.31 3.51 -17.13
CA ILE A 111 -0.56 3.84 -15.71
C ILE A 111 -1.51 5.04 -15.58
N PHE A 112 -1.28 6.09 -16.36
CA PHE A 112 -2.08 7.32 -16.27
C PHE A 112 -3.34 7.31 -17.14
N GLY A 113 -3.43 6.39 -18.12
CA GLY A 113 -4.51 6.35 -19.10
C GLY A 113 -4.57 7.55 -20.06
N ASP A 114 -3.59 8.46 -19.98
CA ASP A 114 -3.54 9.72 -20.73
C ASP A 114 -2.10 10.07 -21.10
N ILE A 115 -1.87 10.21 -22.41
CA ILE A 115 -0.56 10.53 -23.00
C ILE A 115 -0.11 11.93 -22.59
N LYS A 116 -1.02 12.90 -22.49
CA LYS A 116 -0.68 14.29 -22.11
C LYS A 116 -0.22 14.36 -20.67
N LYS A 117 -0.94 13.68 -19.76
CA LYS A 117 -0.50 13.56 -18.35
C LYS A 117 0.83 12.85 -18.25
N ALA A 118 1.02 11.73 -18.96
CA ALA A 118 2.28 11.00 -18.95
C ALA A 118 3.47 11.84 -19.41
N ALA A 119 3.28 12.77 -20.36
CA ALA A 119 4.33 13.67 -20.84
C ALA A 119 4.86 14.61 -19.74
N THR A 120 4.02 15.03 -18.78
CA THR A 120 4.41 15.90 -17.65
C THR A 120 5.44 15.25 -16.72
N TYR A 121 5.52 13.92 -16.71
CA TYR A 121 6.42 13.15 -15.86
C TYR A 121 7.71 12.70 -16.56
N LYS A 122 7.89 13.06 -17.84
CA LYS A 122 9.14 12.79 -18.56
C LYS A 122 10.32 13.43 -17.84
N ASN A 123 11.45 12.73 -17.76
CA ASN A 123 12.66 13.13 -17.04
C ASN A 123 12.49 13.33 -15.51
N GLY A 124 11.35 12.92 -14.95
CA GLY A 124 11.11 12.88 -13.52
C GLY A 124 11.82 11.73 -12.81
N ARG A 125 11.52 11.57 -11.52
CA ARG A 125 11.93 10.40 -10.73
C ARG A 125 10.69 9.63 -10.28
N PHE A 126 10.83 8.32 -10.15
CA PHE A 126 9.76 7.47 -9.66
C PHE A 126 10.22 6.67 -8.44
N PHE A 127 9.24 6.34 -7.61
CA PHE A 127 9.36 5.42 -6.49
C PHE A 127 8.19 4.44 -6.59
N ILE A 128 8.49 3.14 -6.64
CA ILE A 128 7.49 2.09 -6.54
C ILE A 128 7.54 1.59 -5.11
N LEU A 129 6.44 1.75 -4.40
CA LEU A 129 6.29 1.31 -3.02
C LEU A 129 5.46 0.03 -2.98
N TYR A 130 5.94 -0.97 -2.25
CA TYR A 130 5.23 -2.20 -1.98
C TYR A 130 4.66 -2.17 -0.56
N LEU A 131 3.34 -2.31 -0.46
CA LEU A 131 2.65 -2.42 0.82
C LEU A 131 2.32 -3.89 1.06
N SER A 132 2.87 -4.43 2.14
CA SER A 132 2.49 -5.74 2.64
C SER A 132 1.10 -5.69 3.28
N PRO A 133 0.31 -6.77 3.30
CA PRO A 133 -0.94 -6.84 4.05
C PRO A 133 -0.80 -6.51 5.55
N SER A 134 0.40 -6.60 6.11
CA SER A 134 0.74 -6.19 7.48
C SER A 134 0.76 -4.67 7.68
N HIS A 135 1.13 -3.93 6.64
CA HIS A 135 1.33 -2.49 6.70
C HIS A 135 0.00 -1.74 6.82
N TYR A 136 0.08 -0.48 7.21
CA TYR A 136 -1.06 0.40 7.25
C TYR A 136 -1.44 0.82 5.82
N HIS A 137 -2.70 0.60 5.43
CA HIS A 137 -3.19 0.83 4.07
C HIS A 137 -3.95 2.15 3.88
N LEU A 138 -3.87 3.08 4.84
CA LEU A 138 -4.48 4.40 4.65
C LEU A 138 -3.56 5.24 3.76
N GLY A 139 -3.91 5.32 2.49
CA GLY A 139 -3.17 6.11 1.52
C GLY A 139 -3.30 7.59 1.80
N TYR A 140 -2.22 8.25 2.21
CA TYR A 140 -2.08 9.67 1.92
C TYR A 140 -1.95 9.80 0.39
N SER A 141 -2.78 10.66 -0.19
CA SER A 141 -3.01 10.77 -1.63
C SER A 141 -1.72 10.97 -2.44
N TYR A 142 -1.73 10.40 -3.65
CA TYR A 142 -0.67 10.36 -4.65
C TYR A 142 0.10 11.68 -4.82
N PHE A 143 1.44 11.62 -4.77
CA PHE A 143 2.28 12.75 -5.17
C PHE A 143 3.30 12.39 -6.26
N ALA A 144 3.17 13.15 -7.35
CA ALA A 144 4.08 13.32 -8.46
C ALA A 144 5.33 14.08 -8.01
N ILE A 145 6.53 13.52 -8.19
CA ILE A 145 7.78 14.14 -7.70
C ILE A 145 8.45 14.97 -8.79
N ARG A 146 8.60 16.28 -8.50
CA ARG A 146 9.53 17.21 -9.15
C ARG A 146 10.93 17.01 -8.55
N THR A 147 11.97 17.15 -9.36
CA THR A 147 13.37 16.87 -9.04
C THR A 147 13.91 17.71 -7.86
N GLY A 148 14.72 17.11 -6.97
CA GLY A 148 15.53 17.82 -5.97
C GLY A 148 15.18 17.63 -4.49
N VAL A 149 14.33 16.66 -4.14
CA VAL A 149 13.87 16.42 -2.75
C VAL A 149 14.48 15.16 -2.13
N ASN A 150 14.76 15.20 -0.83
CA ASN A 150 15.19 14.03 -0.06
C ASN A 150 13.97 13.16 0.26
N PHE A 151 14.01 11.86 -0.08
CA PHE A 151 12.92 10.92 0.22
C PHE A 151 13.19 10.21 1.54
N ILE A 152 12.25 10.32 2.49
CA ILE A 152 12.29 9.59 3.76
C ILE A 152 11.32 8.40 3.69
N PRO A 153 11.81 7.15 3.68
CA PRO A 153 10.95 5.98 3.75
C PRO A 153 10.25 5.90 5.11
N CYS A 154 8.99 5.49 5.11
CA CYS A 154 8.29 5.15 6.36
C CYS A 154 8.66 3.72 6.77
N LYS A 155 8.59 3.43 8.07
CA LYS A 155 8.97 2.13 8.66
C LYS A 155 8.09 0.99 8.19
#